data_AF-A0A4R7FEZ9-F1
#
_entry.id   AF-A0A4R7FEZ9-F1
#
_cell.length_a   1.000
_cell.length_b   1.000
_cell.length_c   1.000
_cell.angle_alpha   90.00
_cell.angle_beta   90.00
_cell.angle_gamma   90.00
#
_symmetry.space_group_name_H-M   'P 1'
#
loop_
_entity.id
_entity.type
_entity.pdbx_description
1 polymer ?
#
loop_
_entity_poly.entity_id
_entity_poly.type
_entity_poly.pdbx_seq_one_letter_code
_entity_poly.pdbx_strand_id
1 'polypeptide(L)'
;MADVHYVRNEIGHVHSVDHDHFENVLHDEVRGRKFMRPGVTEITEAEARKANPQLFGARDRNIVHTAKELQEKRARRQLEIEMGELDIENE
;
A
#
# COMPACT_ATOMS: atom_id res chain seq x y z
N MET A 1 -15.09 2.80 17.03
CA MET A 1 -13.89 3.25 16.31
C MET A 1 -13.30 2.00 15.69
N ALA A 2 -12.93 2.01 14.41
CA ALA A 2 -12.25 0.85 13.84
C ALA A 2 -10.84 0.80 14.45
N ASP A 3 -10.48 -0.31 15.08
CA ASP A 3 -9.14 -0.49 15.62
C ASP A 3 -8.17 -0.65 14.44
N VAL A 4 -7.25 0.30 14.32
CA VAL A 4 -6.23 0.34 13.26
C VAL A 4 -4.90 -0.05 13.88
N HIS A 5 -4.25 -1.05 13.28
CA HIS A 5 -2.91 -1.47 13.67
C HIS A 5 -1.88 -0.98 12.64
N TYR A 6 -0.69 -0.67 13.10
CA TYR A 6 0.41 -0.25 12.24
C TYR A 6 1.46 -1.35 12.20
N VAL A 7 1.79 -1.79 10.99
CA VAL A 7 2.76 -2.87 10.78
C VAL A 7 3.87 -2.43 9.86
N ARG A 8 5.07 -2.94 10.14
CA ARG A 8 6.25 -2.80 9.31
C ARG A 8 6.60 -4.15 8.70
N ASN A 9 6.87 -4.19 7.40
CA ASN A 9 7.34 -5.39 6.72
C ASN A 9 8.88 -5.52 6.73
N GLU A 10 9.40 -6.64 6.20
CA GLU A 10 10.85 -6.93 6.13
C GLU A 10 11.67 -5.86 5.40
N ILE A 11 11.06 -5.22 4.39
CA ILE A 11 11.69 -4.20 3.56
C ILE A 11 11.66 -2.82 4.26
N GLY A 12 10.96 -2.72 5.39
CA GLY A 12 10.85 -1.49 6.18
C GLY A 12 9.66 -0.60 5.80
N HIS A 13 8.80 -1.02 4.87
CA HIS A 13 7.57 -0.28 4.55
C HIS A 13 6.56 -0.40 5.70
N VAL A 14 5.90 0.73 5.97
CA VAL A 14 4.88 0.84 7.02
C VAL A 14 3.50 0.97 6.40
N HIS A 15 2.58 0.15 6.90
CA HIS A 15 1.19 0.07 6.46
C HIS A 15 0.25 0.18 7.66
N SER A 16 -0.92 0.79 7.44
CA SER A 16 -2.07 0.70 8.35
C SER A 16 -2.96 -0.45 7.91
N VAL A 17 -3.34 -1.32 8.83
CA VAL A 17 -4.26 -2.44 8.60
C VAL A 17 -5.41 -2.39 9.59
N ASP A 18 -6.58 -2.90 9.19
CA ASP A 18 -7.70 -3.06 10.10
C ASP A 18 -7.46 -4.24 11.07
N HIS A 19 -8.27 -4.28 12.13
CA HIS A 19 -8.22 -5.32 13.15
C HIS A 19 -8.42 -6.73 12.59
N ASP A 20 -9.33 -6.91 11.64
CA ASP A 20 -9.62 -8.23 11.07
C ASP A 20 -8.42 -8.78 10.28
N HIS A 21 -7.76 -7.93 9.49
CA HIS A 21 -6.54 -8.28 8.78
C HIS A 21 -5.39 -8.55 9.75
N PHE A 22 -5.28 -7.74 10.80
CA PHE A 22 -4.27 -7.94 11.84
C PHE A 22 -4.42 -9.31 12.52
N GLU A 23 -5.60 -9.64 13.03
CA GLU A 23 -5.85 -10.89 13.77
C GLU A 23 -5.88 -12.16 12.92
N ASN A 24 -6.39 -12.07 11.68
CA ASN A 24 -6.67 -13.26 10.86
C ASN A 24 -5.70 -13.48 9.71
N VAL A 25 -4.95 -12.46 9.28
CA VAL A 25 -4.05 -12.55 8.11
C VAL A 25 -2.58 -12.37 8.50
N LEU A 26 -2.30 -11.54 9.51
CA LEU A 26 -0.93 -11.25 9.95
C LEU A 26 -0.46 -12.12 11.13
N HIS A 27 -1.33 -12.98 11.65
CA HIS A 27 -0.96 -13.97 12.65
C HIS A 27 -1.06 -15.38 12.08
N ASP A 28 -0.02 -16.18 12.29
CA ASP A 28 -0.05 -17.61 12.08
C ASP A 28 -0.31 -18.32 13.41
N GLU A 29 -1.11 -19.38 13.39
CA GLU A 29 -1.34 -20.21 14.57
C GLU A 29 -0.44 -21.45 14.51
N VAL A 30 0.48 -21.57 15.48
CA VAL A 30 1.36 -22.73 15.60
C VAL A 30 1.16 -23.35 16.98
N ARG A 31 0.62 -24.58 17.01
CA ARG A 31 0.35 -25.34 18.25
C ARG A 31 -0.54 -24.58 19.26
N GLY A 32 -1.58 -23.90 18.77
CA GLY A 32 -2.54 -23.17 19.62
C GLY A 32 -2.05 -21.81 20.14
N ARG A 33 -0.91 -21.31 19.64
CA ARG A 33 -0.41 -19.96 19.93
C ARG A 33 -0.37 -19.17 18.63
N LYS A 34 -0.95 -17.97 18.67
CA LYS A 34 -0.85 -16.99 17.59
C LYS A 34 0.52 -16.32 17.65
N PHE A 35 1.23 -16.33 16.53
CA PHE A 35 2.48 -15.61 16.34
C PHE A 35 2.32 -14.67 15.16
N MET A 36 2.92 -13.48 15.27
CA MET A 36 3.00 -12.59 14.13
C MET A 36 3.75 -13.28 12.99
N ARG A 37 3.26 -13.12 11.77
CA ARG A 37 3.88 -13.70 10.58
C ARG A 37 5.34 -13.25 10.49
N PRO A 38 6.25 -14.16 10.11
CA PRO A 38 7.64 -13.80 9.86
C PRO A 38 7.72 -12.60 8.93
N GLY A 39 8.57 -11.64 9.32
CA GLY A 39 8.80 -10.46 8.53
C GLY A 39 7.77 -9.35 8.67
N VAL A 40 6.78 -9.52 9.54
CA VAL A 40 5.86 -8.46 9.95
C VAL A 40 6.14 -8.11 11.40
N THR A 41 6.15 -6.83 11.72
CA THR A 41 6.33 -6.33 13.08
C THR A 41 5.31 -5.23 13.35
N GLU A 42 4.51 -5.39 14.39
CA GLU A 42 3.63 -4.32 14.87
C GLU A 42 4.48 -3.21 15.48
N ILE A 43 4.15 -1.97 15.12
CA ILE A 43 4.82 -0.77 15.59
C ILE A 43 3.81 0.20 16.17
N THR A 44 4.28 1.11 17.00
CA THR A 44 3.42 2.14 17.57
C THR A 44 3.01 3.19 16.53
N GLU A 45 1.90 3.90 16.78
CA GLU A 45 1.49 5.02 15.92
C GLU A 45 2.59 6.08 15.80
N ALA A 46 3.31 6.36 16.89
CA ALA A 46 4.40 7.33 16.90
C ALA A 46 5.54 6.94 15.94
N GLU A 47 5.89 5.66 15.91
CA GLU A 47 6.88 5.13 14.97
C GLU A 47 6.35 5.12 13.54
N ALA A 48 5.09 4.74 13.35
CA ALA A 48 4.45 4.75 12.04
C ALA A 48 4.40 6.15 11.45
N ARG A 49 4.06 7.16 12.25
CA ARG A 49 4.01 8.57 11.85
C ARG A 49 5.38 9.12 11.49
N LYS A 50 6.44 8.66 12.16
CA LYS A 50 7.82 9.05 11.84
C LYS A 50 8.32 8.38 10.57
N ALA A 51 8.01 7.11 10.36
CA ALA A 51 8.48 6.32 9.22
C ALA A 51 7.69 6.60 7.94
N ASN A 52 6.37 6.75 8.05
CA ASN A 52 5.47 7.05 6.94
C ASN A 52 4.44 8.12 7.33
N PRO A 53 4.82 9.40 7.35
CA PRO A 53 3.92 10.51 7.66
C PRO A 53 2.70 10.59 6.73
N GLN A 54 2.80 10.06 5.51
CA GLN A 54 1.73 10.13 4.51
C GLN A 54 0.50 9.32 4.93
N LEU A 55 0.65 8.26 5.72
CA LEU A 55 -0.48 7.52 6.31
C LEU A 55 -1.37 8.42 7.18
N PHE A 56 -0.82 9.52 7.69
CA PHE A 56 -1.49 10.48 8.56
C PHE A 56 -1.86 11.77 7.82
N GLY A 57 -1.86 11.76 6.49
CA GLY A 57 -2.24 12.91 5.67
C GLY A 57 -1.15 13.96 5.51
N ALA A 58 0.11 13.67 5.88
CA ALA A 58 1.21 14.57 5.56
C ALA A 58 1.39 14.65 4.05
N ARG A 59 1.38 15.87 3.51
CA ARG A 59 1.66 16.12 2.10
C ARG A 59 3.16 15.96 1.86
N ASP A 60 3.53 14.98 1.04
CA ASP A 60 4.89 14.86 0.55
C ASP A 60 5.14 15.92 -0.53
N ARG A 61 6.15 16.78 -0.32
CA ARG A 61 6.53 17.82 -1.28
C ARG A 61 7.16 17.25 -2.55
N ASN A 62 7.59 16.00 -2.53
CA ASN A 62 8.18 15.30 -3.67
C ASN A 62 7.14 14.53 -4.50
N ILE A 63 5.89 14.40 -4.03
CA ILE A 63 4.80 13.86 -4.85
C ILE A 63 4.38 14.97 -5.82
N VAL A 64 4.97 14.94 -7.02
CA VAL A 64 4.73 15.92 -8.10
C VAL A 64 3.35 15.73 -8.73
N HIS A 65 2.83 14.50 -8.71
CA HIS A 65 1.53 14.16 -9.29
C HIS A 65 0.55 13.72 -8.21
N THR A 66 -0.59 14.38 -8.17
CA THR A 66 -1.77 13.94 -7.44
C THR A 66 -2.27 12.58 -7.97
N ALA A 67 -3.04 11.84 -7.16
CA ALA A 67 -3.63 10.57 -7.58
C ALA A 67 -4.45 10.70 -8.88
N LYS A 68 -5.14 11.84 -9.06
CA LYS A 68 -5.90 12.17 -10.26
C LYS A 68 -4.99 12.30 -11.48
N GLU A 69 -3.90 13.06 -11.38
CA GLU A 69 -2.94 13.23 -12.47
C GLU A 69 -2.26 11.91 -12.85
N LEU A 70 -2.00 11.04 -11.87
CA LEU A 70 -1.46 9.70 -12.14
C LEU A 70 -2.46 8.82 -12.89
N GLN A 71 -3.74 8.91 -12.56
CA GLN A 71 -4.82 8.18 -13.23
C GLN A 71 -5.00 8.67 -14.67
N GLU A 72 -5.01 9.99 -14.89
CA GLU A 72 -5.09 10.59 -16.23
C GLU A 72 -3.90 10.16 -17.11
N LYS A 73 -2.69 10.12 -16.54
CA LYS A 73 -1.49 9.66 -17.24
C LYS A 73 -1.56 8.18 -17.63
N ARG A 74 -2.10 7.32 -16.76
CA ARG A 74 -2.31 5.89 -17.05
C ARG A 74 -3.36 5.70 -18.14
N ALA A 75 -4.48 6.41 -18.06
CA ALA A 75 -5.55 6.36 -19.04
C ALA A 75 -5.05 6.80 -20.42
N ARG A 76 -4.28 7.89 -20.49
CA ARG A 76 -3.68 8.37 -21.74
C ARG A 76 -2.71 7.34 -22.35
N ARG A 77 -1.84 6.73 -21.53
CA ARG A 77 -0.91 5.71 -22.01
C ARG A 77 -1.62 4.47 -22.55
N GLN A 78 -2.74 4.07 -21.95
CA GLN A 78 -3.56 2.94 -22.42
C GLN A 78 -4.16 3.23 -23.80
N LEU A 79 -4.70 4.44 -24.00
CA LEU A 79 -5.24 4.87 -25.30
C LEU A 79 -4.15 4.93 -26.39
N GLU A 80 -2.94 5.38 -26.05
CA GLU A 80 -1.81 5.41 -26.99
C GLU A 80 -1.38 3.99 -27.43
N ILE A 81 -1.48 2.99 -26.54
CA ILE A 81 -1.20 1.58 -26.88
C ILE A 81 -2.30 1.04 -27.81
N GLU A 82 -3.58 1.21 -27.44
CA GLU A 82 -4.71 0.69 -28.22
C GLU A 82 -4.78 1.29 -29.63
N MET A 83 -4.50 2.59 -29.79
CA MET A 83 -4.43 3.22 -31.10
C MET A 83 -3.23 2.73 -31.92
N GLY A 84 -2.07 2.49 -31.28
CA GLY A 84 -0.89 1.96 -31.95
C GLY A 84 -1.02 0.50 -32.38
N GLU A 85 -1.88 -0.29 -31.73
CA GLU A 85 -2.20 -1.67 -32.12
C GLU A 85 -3.18 -1.71 -33.31
N LEU A 86 -4.15 -0.78 -33.37
CA LEU A 86 -5.11 -0.67 -34.48
C LEU A 86 -4.47 -0.31 -35.83
N ASP A 87 -3.34 0.40 -35.81
CA ASP A 87 -2.60 0.78 -37.02
C ASP A 87 -1.85 -0.41 -37.66
N ILE A 88 -1.64 -1.52 -36.93
CA ILE A 88 -0.88 -2.70 -37.42
C ILE A 88 -1.79 -3.71 -38.15
N GLU A 89 -3.10 -3.71 -37.89
CA GLU A 89 -4.03 -4.70 -38.46
C GLU A 89 -4.60 -4.34 -39.85
N ASN A 90 -4.21 -3.21 -40.44
CA ASN A 90 -4.76 -2.72 -41.73
C ASN A 90 -3.75 -2.67 -42.90
N GLU A 91 -2.60 -3.36 -42.81
CA GLU A 91 -1.63 -3.48 -43.93
C GLU A 91 -1.72 -4.83 -44.66
#